data_AF-A0A6B8VQK5-F1
#
_entry.id   AF-A0A6B8VQK5-F1
#
_cell.length_a   1.000
_cell.length_b   1.000
_cell.length_c   1.000
_cell.angle_alpha   90.00
_cell.angle_beta   90.00
_cell.angle_gamma   90.00
#
_symmetry.space_group_name_H-M   'P 1'
#
loop_
_entity.id
_entity.type
_entity.pdbx_description
1 polymer ?
#
loop_
_entity_poly.entity_id
_entity_poly.type
_entity_poly.pdbx_seq_one_letter_code
_entity_poly.pdbx_strand_id
1 'polypeptide(L)'
;MTVGTRASLRIALIAPARHPIREPYAGGLEAFCHTLVRAVRDLGHSVDLYAARGSQGHVTDLELPGIDWGGELMSASDTGYPPGVREAEDAAFARLLRHLAGQRYDVIHNNSLTPVLFDAEHGLPVLTTLHTPALPEVQAAITAAGERAGRFAAVSATTAADWELPTPATIIPNGVDTLSWQPGPGGRAAVWFGRIVPEKGLHLAMDACRLVGIPLVFAGRVGDHRYFATHIVPRMTDGAATWVGELDHRGLRTLVGRARICLVTPRWEEPFGLVAFESMACGTPVAAFRRGGLGEMLAAAPASLAEPDDVESLAASILVAEGIDRGLVREWVIRHHSLTEVARRYVGLYSEVPAR
;
A
#
# COMPACT_ATOMS: atom_id res chain seq x y z
N MET A 1 -36.87 6.90 -9.16
CA MET A 1 -36.07 5.75 -9.61
C MET A 1 -35.66 4.98 -8.37
N THR A 2 -36.26 3.81 -8.16
CA THR A 2 -35.97 2.93 -7.03
C THR A 2 -34.53 2.45 -7.13
N VAL A 3 -33.67 2.91 -6.21
CA VAL A 3 -32.34 2.33 -5.99
C VAL A 3 -32.57 0.90 -5.53
N GLY A 4 -32.42 -0.06 -6.45
CA GLY A 4 -32.42 -1.46 -6.09
C GLY A 4 -31.29 -1.69 -5.10
N THR A 5 -31.62 -2.04 -3.86
CA THR A 5 -30.64 -2.45 -2.86
C THR A 5 -29.89 -3.66 -3.41
N ARG A 6 -28.62 -3.49 -3.81
CA ARG A 6 -27.74 -4.61 -4.12
C ARG A 6 -27.74 -5.56 -2.91
N ALA A 7 -27.83 -6.86 -3.15
CA ALA A 7 -27.76 -7.86 -2.09
C ALA A 7 -26.45 -7.69 -1.29
N SER A 8 -26.54 -7.82 0.03
CA SER A 8 -25.37 -7.79 0.89
C SER A 8 -24.49 -9.01 0.64
N LEU A 9 -23.30 -8.80 0.06
CA LEU A 9 -22.25 -9.81 -0.06
C LEU A 9 -21.64 -10.21 1.30
N ARG A 10 -21.23 -11.46 1.41
CA ARG A 10 -20.37 -12.01 2.47
C ARG A 10 -18.99 -12.32 1.89
N ILE A 11 -17.98 -11.60 2.38
CA ILE A 11 -16.63 -11.55 1.83
C ILE A 11 -15.65 -12.08 2.86
N ALA A 12 -14.74 -12.97 2.45
CA ALA A 12 -13.55 -13.29 3.22
C ALA A 12 -12.37 -12.48 2.66
N LEU A 13 -11.82 -11.54 3.43
CA LEU A 13 -10.61 -10.82 3.03
C LEU A 13 -9.39 -11.44 3.71
N ILE A 14 -8.46 -11.95 2.90
CA ILE A 14 -7.20 -12.53 3.35
C ILE A 14 -6.12 -11.45 3.24
N ALA A 15 -5.59 -11.03 4.37
CA ALA A 15 -4.48 -10.08 4.46
C ALA A 15 -3.11 -10.77 4.38
N PRO A 16 -2.02 -10.01 4.18
CA PRO A 16 -0.68 -10.52 4.43
C PRO A 16 -0.53 -11.06 5.86
N ALA A 17 0.30 -12.08 5.99
CA ALA A 17 0.56 -12.74 7.27
C ALA A 17 1.71 -12.12 8.07
N ARG A 18 2.52 -11.24 7.46
CA ARG A 18 3.77 -10.74 8.08
C ARG A 18 3.54 -9.83 9.27
N HIS A 19 2.69 -8.82 9.13
CA HIS A 19 2.48 -7.79 10.15
C HIS A 19 1.01 -7.70 10.57
N PRO A 20 0.72 -7.40 11.84
CA PRO A 20 -0.64 -7.14 12.29
C PRO A 20 -1.19 -5.88 11.62
N ILE A 21 -2.46 -5.94 11.20
CA ILE A 21 -3.20 -4.79 10.68
C ILE A 21 -3.68 -3.94 11.85
N ARG A 22 -2.85 -2.99 12.27
CA ARG A 22 -3.18 -1.97 13.28
C ARG A 22 -2.25 -0.77 13.15
N GLU A 23 -2.65 0.39 13.68
CA GLU A 23 -1.79 1.57 13.72
C GLU A 23 -0.70 1.47 14.83
N PRO A 24 0.50 2.01 14.59
CA PRO A 24 1.02 2.46 13.29
C PRO A 24 1.21 1.27 12.33
N TYR A 25 0.74 1.42 11.08
CA TYR A 25 0.78 0.31 10.12
C TYR A 25 2.20 0.02 9.67
N ALA A 26 2.49 -1.27 9.48
CA ALA A 26 3.78 -1.67 8.94
C ALA A 26 3.95 -1.18 7.48
N GLY A 27 2.92 -1.17 6.66
CA GLY A 27 3.06 -0.70 5.29
C GLY A 27 1.75 -0.28 4.68
N GLY A 28 1.84 0.10 3.40
CA GLY A 28 0.68 0.45 2.61
C GLY A 28 -0.32 -0.70 2.47
N LEU A 29 0.13 -1.95 2.58
CA LEU A 29 -0.74 -3.11 2.43
C LEU A 29 -1.59 -3.37 3.67
N GLU A 30 -1.03 -3.22 4.88
CA GLU A 30 -1.81 -3.26 6.12
C GLU A 30 -2.81 -2.09 6.17
N ALA A 31 -2.37 -0.87 5.81
CA ALA A 31 -3.25 0.29 5.73
C ALA A 31 -4.38 0.10 4.70
N PHE A 32 -4.05 -0.46 3.52
CA PHE A 32 -5.03 -0.80 2.48
C PHE A 32 -6.07 -1.80 3.00
N CYS A 33 -5.64 -2.92 3.59
CA CYS A 33 -6.57 -3.94 4.09
C CYS A 33 -7.49 -3.34 5.15
N HIS A 34 -6.96 -2.56 6.10
CA HIS A 34 -7.79 -1.88 7.10
C HIS A 34 -8.85 -0.96 6.47
N THR A 35 -8.41 -0.06 5.60
CA THR A 35 -9.28 0.97 5.02
C THR A 35 -10.30 0.39 4.05
N LEU A 36 -9.93 -0.59 3.23
CA LEU A 36 -10.85 -1.28 2.34
C LEU A 36 -11.90 -2.08 3.12
N VAL A 37 -11.50 -2.86 4.14
CA VAL A 37 -12.44 -3.64 4.96
C VAL A 37 -13.48 -2.72 5.59
N ARG A 38 -13.05 -1.58 6.16
CA ARG A 38 -13.95 -0.60 6.74
C ARG A 38 -14.89 -0.02 5.67
N ALA A 39 -14.37 0.42 4.53
CA ALA A 39 -15.18 1.03 3.47
C ALA A 39 -16.21 0.05 2.87
N VAL A 40 -15.85 -1.23 2.71
CA VAL A 40 -16.76 -2.26 2.21
C VAL A 40 -17.85 -2.56 3.25
N ARG A 41 -17.52 -2.59 4.55
CA ARG A 41 -18.51 -2.69 5.64
C ARG A 41 -19.44 -1.48 5.68
N ASP A 42 -18.92 -0.27 5.48
CA ASP A 42 -19.70 0.97 5.41
C ASP A 42 -20.68 0.99 4.21
N LEU A 43 -20.38 0.24 3.14
CA LEU A 43 -21.29 0.02 2.00
C LEU A 43 -22.37 -1.03 2.30
N GLY A 44 -22.39 -1.63 3.50
CA GLY A 44 -23.41 -2.59 3.94
C GLY A 44 -23.10 -4.05 3.66
N HIS A 45 -21.84 -4.39 3.35
CA HIS A 45 -21.40 -5.78 3.14
C HIS A 45 -20.78 -6.39 4.38
N SER A 46 -20.88 -7.71 4.52
CA SER A 46 -20.21 -8.46 5.60
C SER A 46 -18.80 -8.82 5.16
N VAL A 47 -17.80 -8.48 5.96
CA VAL A 47 -16.39 -8.82 5.69
C VAL A 47 -15.77 -9.51 6.90
N ASP A 48 -15.35 -10.75 6.73
CA ASP A 48 -14.51 -11.47 7.67
C ASP A 48 -13.03 -11.27 7.26
N LEU A 49 -12.27 -10.61 8.13
CA LEU A 49 -10.84 -10.31 7.90
C LEU A 49 -9.99 -11.42 8.52
N TYR A 50 -9.22 -12.13 7.71
CA TYR A 50 -8.24 -13.12 8.14
C TYR A 50 -6.84 -12.49 8.02
N ALA A 51 -6.16 -12.32 9.15
CA ALA A 51 -4.93 -11.53 9.23
C ALA A 51 -3.97 -12.08 10.31
N ALA A 52 -2.77 -11.50 10.36
CA ALA A 52 -1.78 -11.82 11.38
C ALA A 52 -2.31 -11.56 12.80
N ARG A 53 -1.87 -12.38 13.75
CA ARG A 53 -2.17 -12.23 15.18
C ARG A 53 -1.96 -10.80 15.66
N GLY A 54 -2.92 -10.29 16.43
CA GLY A 54 -2.88 -8.92 16.96
C GLY A 54 -3.31 -7.84 15.97
N SER A 55 -3.88 -8.22 14.82
CA SER A 55 -4.61 -7.30 13.94
C SER A 55 -5.86 -6.74 14.64
N GLN A 56 -6.39 -5.63 14.14
CA GLN A 56 -7.62 -5.02 14.63
C GLN A 56 -8.81 -5.46 13.78
N GLY A 57 -9.84 -6.03 14.41
CA GLY A 57 -11.11 -6.39 13.75
C GLY A 57 -11.03 -7.60 12.82
N HIS A 58 -10.03 -8.47 13.02
CA HIS A 58 -9.89 -9.76 12.34
C HIS A 58 -10.62 -10.89 13.09
N VAL A 59 -10.80 -12.02 12.41
CA VAL A 59 -11.32 -13.26 12.98
C VAL A 59 -10.26 -13.87 13.90
N THR A 60 -10.54 -13.94 15.19
CA THR A 60 -9.59 -14.41 16.23
C THR A 60 -9.46 -15.93 16.31
N ASP A 61 -10.46 -16.67 15.84
CA ASP A 61 -10.44 -18.14 15.88
C ASP A 61 -9.46 -18.74 14.86
N LEU A 62 -9.01 -17.93 13.89
CA LEU A 62 -8.13 -18.36 12.82
C LEU A 62 -7.17 -17.25 12.41
N GLU A 63 -6.10 -17.11 13.20
CA GLU A 63 -5.04 -16.12 12.97
C GLU A 63 -3.90 -16.68 12.11
N LEU A 64 -3.27 -15.78 11.36
CA LEU A 64 -1.98 -16.01 10.72
C LEU A 64 -0.86 -15.73 11.74
N PRO A 65 0.28 -16.44 11.69
CA PRO A 65 1.24 -16.44 12.79
C PRO A 65 1.94 -15.10 13.04
N GLY A 66 2.01 -14.20 12.04
CA GLY A 66 2.95 -13.08 12.11
C GLY A 66 4.39 -13.55 11.86
N ILE A 67 5.31 -12.60 11.74
CA ILE A 67 6.74 -12.88 11.78
C ILE A 67 7.32 -12.37 13.10
N ASP A 68 7.84 -13.30 13.89
CA ASP A 68 8.62 -13.02 15.11
C ASP A 68 10.09 -13.34 14.84
N TRP A 69 10.95 -12.32 14.96
CA TRP A 69 12.39 -12.45 14.78
C TRP A 69 13.12 -12.89 16.05
N GLY A 70 12.41 -13.19 17.15
CA GLY A 70 12.97 -13.86 18.34
C GLY A 70 14.12 -13.13 19.05
N GLY A 71 14.30 -11.83 18.78
CA GLY A 71 15.40 -11.01 19.32
C GLY A 71 16.54 -10.72 18.33
N GLU A 72 16.55 -11.31 17.14
CA GLU A 72 17.53 -11.03 16.08
C GLU A 72 17.16 -9.79 15.25
N LEU A 73 16.94 -8.66 15.91
CA LEU A 73 16.49 -7.41 15.26
C LEU A 73 17.44 -6.91 14.16
N MET A 74 18.70 -7.37 14.15
CA MET A 74 19.70 -7.01 13.14
C MET A 74 19.63 -7.84 11.87
N SER A 75 18.99 -9.03 11.89
CA SER A 75 18.67 -9.82 10.69
C SER A 75 17.25 -9.54 10.18
N ALA A 76 16.44 -8.85 10.98
CA ALA A 76 15.07 -8.50 10.62
C ALA A 76 15.02 -7.70 9.31
N SER A 77 14.18 -8.17 8.40
CA SER A 77 13.93 -7.54 7.11
C SER A 77 12.46 -7.68 6.72
N ASP A 78 12.01 -6.80 5.83
CA ASP A 78 10.64 -6.83 5.31
C ASP A 78 10.42 -7.96 4.27
N THR A 79 11.49 -8.60 3.78
CA THR A 79 11.44 -9.63 2.72
C THR A 79 11.96 -11.01 3.16
N GLY A 80 12.85 -11.07 4.15
CA GLY A 80 13.39 -12.32 4.68
C GLY A 80 12.44 -13.02 5.64
N TYR A 81 12.75 -14.28 5.95
CA TYR A 81 12.06 -15.11 6.93
C TYR A 81 13.08 -15.69 7.90
N PRO A 82 12.82 -15.70 9.22
CA PRO A 82 13.56 -16.55 10.15
C PRO A 82 13.37 -18.04 9.78
N PRO A 83 14.33 -18.91 10.14
CA PRO A 83 14.21 -20.35 9.89
C PRO A 83 12.89 -20.93 10.44
N GLY A 84 12.17 -21.70 9.61
CA GLY A 84 10.91 -22.35 10.01
C GLY A 84 9.65 -21.48 9.95
N VAL A 85 9.78 -20.15 9.80
CA VAL A 85 8.63 -19.23 9.80
C VAL A 85 7.86 -19.30 8.49
N ARG A 86 8.54 -19.49 7.36
CA ARG A 86 7.90 -19.66 6.04
C ARG A 86 6.99 -20.89 6.04
N GLU A 87 7.49 -22.02 6.55
CA GLU A 87 6.75 -23.28 6.63
C GLU A 87 5.54 -23.17 7.56
N ALA A 88 5.68 -22.46 8.68
CA ALA A 88 4.58 -22.20 9.60
C ALA A 88 3.50 -21.29 8.98
N GLU A 89 3.91 -20.29 8.21
CA GLU A 89 3.02 -19.41 7.45
C GLU A 89 2.25 -20.19 6.38
N ASP A 90 2.93 -21.01 5.58
CA ASP A 90 2.31 -21.86 4.56
C ASP A 90 1.31 -22.86 5.17
N ALA A 91 1.66 -23.47 6.31
CA ALA A 91 0.75 -24.36 7.03
C ALA A 91 -0.49 -23.61 7.57
N ALA A 92 -0.35 -22.35 7.98
CA ALA A 92 -1.45 -21.51 8.42
C ALA A 92 -2.39 -21.15 7.25
N PHE A 93 -1.84 -20.80 6.08
CA PHE A 93 -2.63 -20.56 4.87
C PHE A 93 -3.35 -21.84 4.40
N ALA A 94 -2.70 -23.00 4.44
CA ALA A 94 -3.36 -24.26 4.10
C ALA A 94 -4.53 -24.59 5.05
N ARG A 95 -4.39 -24.29 6.35
CA ARG A 95 -5.48 -24.41 7.33
C ARG A 95 -6.60 -23.42 7.04
N LEU A 96 -6.27 -22.18 6.67
CA LEU A 96 -7.23 -21.16 6.28
C LEU A 96 -8.05 -21.60 5.06
N LEU A 97 -7.43 -22.14 4.02
CA LEU A 97 -8.14 -22.58 2.83
C LEU A 97 -9.10 -23.73 3.12
N ARG A 98 -8.71 -24.69 3.96
CA ARG A 98 -9.62 -25.75 4.42
C ARG A 98 -10.81 -25.20 5.20
N HIS A 99 -10.59 -24.20 6.05
CA HIS A 99 -11.67 -23.52 6.77
C HIS A 99 -12.61 -22.81 5.79
N LEU A 100 -12.09 -22.00 4.87
CA LEU A 100 -12.87 -21.25 3.89
C LEU A 100 -13.68 -22.17 2.95
N ALA A 101 -13.15 -23.34 2.61
CA ALA A 101 -13.86 -24.32 1.80
C ALA A 101 -15.15 -24.83 2.46
N GLY A 102 -15.21 -24.86 3.79
CA GLY A 102 -16.40 -25.24 4.57
C GLY A 102 -17.38 -24.07 4.84
N GLN A 103 -17.05 -22.85 4.41
CA GLN A 103 -17.88 -21.66 4.61
C GLN A 103 -18.63 -21.27 3.33
N ARG A 104 -19.67 -20.45 3.48
CA ARG A 104 -20.39 -19.82 2.37
C ARG A 104 -19.98 -18.35 2.27
N TYR A 105 -19.01 -18.07 1.42
CA TYR A 105 -18.62 -16.73 1.00
C TYR A 105 -18.99 -16.52 -0.46
N ASP A 106 -19.43 -15.32 -0.81
CA ASP A 106 -19.67 -14.94 -2.20
C ASP A 106 -18.35 -14.73 -2.93
N VAL A 107 -17.34 -14.21 -2.22
CA VAL A 107 -15.99 -13.99 -2.74
C VAL A 107 -14.94 -14.09 -1.64
N ILE A 108 -13.76 -14.54 -2.02
CA ILE A 108 -12.54 -14.50 -1.22
C ILE A 108 -11.60 -13.51 -1.86
N HIS A 109 -11.35 -12.40 -1.17
CA HIS A 109 -10.45 -11.36 -1.63
C HIS A 109 -9.06 -11.56 -1.01
N ASN A 110 -8.14 -12.08 -1.81
CA ASN A 110 -6.76 -12.32 -1.43
C ASN A 110 -5.86 -11.10 -1.66
N ASN A 111 -5.07 -10.77 -0.64
CA ASN A 111 -4.03 -9.74 -0.66
C ASN A 111 -2.67 -10.25 -0.11
N SER A 112 -2.52 -11.56 0.10
CA SER A 112 -1.36 -12.16 0.78
C SER A 112 -0.23 -12.63 -0.14
N LEU A 113 -0.51 -12.82 -1.43
CA LEU A 113 0.42 -13.33 -2.46
C LEU A 113 1.21 -14.59 -2.04
N THR A 114 0.67 -15.46 -1.20
CA THR A 114 1.26 -16.78 -0.92
C THR A 114 1.02 -17.75 -2.10
N PRO A 115 2.02 -18.55 -2.52
CA PRO A 115 1.82 -19.62 -3.51
C PRO A 115 0.77 -20.65 -3.10
N VAL A 116 0.64 -20.91 -1.78
CA VAL A 116 -0.29 -21.90 -1.20
C VAL A 116 -1.74 -21.66 -1.63
N LEU A 117 -2.10 -20.41 -1.93
CA LEU A 117 -3.43 -20.07 -2.41
C LEU A 117 -3.75 -20.64 -3.79
N PHE A 118 -2.75 -20.79 -4.65
CA PHE A 118 -2.94 -21.20 -6.04
C PHE A 118 -2.67 -22.70 -6.25
N ASP A 119 -1.95 -23.33 -5.33
CA ASP A 119 -1.57 -24.75 -5.42
C ASP A 119 -2.75 -25.72 -5.19
N ALA A 120 -3.82 -25.28 -4.53
CA ALA A 120 -4.91 -26.16 -4.12
C ALA A 120 -6.10 -26.19 -5.10
N GLU A 121 -6.59 -27.39 -5.43
CA GLU A 121 -7.92 -27.57 -6.05
C GLU A 121 -9.01 -27.31 -5.00
N HIS A 122 -9.32 -26.03 -4.76
CA HIS A 122 -10.28 -25.64 -3.72
C HIS A 122 -11.63 -25.13 -4.27
N GLY A 123 -11.71 -24.82 -5.57
CA GLY A 123 -12.91 -24.29 -6.22
C GLY A 123 -13.51 -23.09 -5.49
N LEU A 124 -12.69 -22.17 -4.99
CA LEU A 124 -13.14 -21.03 -4.19
C LEU A 124 -13.35 -19.85 -5.15
N PRO A 125 -14.33 -18.96 -4.90
CA PRO A 125 -14.53 -17.76 -5.70
C PRO A 125 -13.47 -16.71 -5.35
N VAL A 126 -12.24 -16.85 -5.87
CA VAL A 126 -11.10 -16.01 -5.50
C VAL A 126 -10.94 -14.80 -6.42
N LEU A 127 -10.79 -13.63 -5.81
CA LEU A 127 -10.19 -12.43 -6.41
C LEU A 127 -8.87 -12.14 -5.70
N THR A 128 -7.76 -12.11 -6.44
CA THR A 128 -6.46 -11.67 -5.91
C THR A 128 -6.16 -10.24 -6.35
N THR A 129 -5.76 -9.36 -5.44
CA THR A 129 -5.18 -8.06 -5.80
C THR A 129 -3.65 -8.12 -5.77
N LEU A 130 -3.03 -7.71 -6.87
CA LEU A 130 -1.59 -7.62 -7.05
C LEU A 130 -1.10 -6.26 -6.54
N HIS A 131 -0.24 -6.29 -5.51
CA HIS A 131 0.29 -5.12 -4.81
C HIS A 131 1.79 -4.92 -4.96
N THR A 132 2.47 -5.80 -5.71
CA THR A 132 3.92 -5.81 -5.91
C THR A 132 4.26 -6.22 -7.33
N PRO A 133 5.49 -5.96 -7.80
CA PRO A 133 6.07 -6.67 -8.93
C PRO A 133 5.95 -8.20 -8.79
N ALA A 134 6.08 -8.91 -9.90
CA ALA A 134 5.95 -10.35 -9.97
C ALA A 134 6.97 -11.06 -9.08
N LEU A 135 6.47 -12.01 -8.30
CA LEU A 135 7.26 -12.86 -7.43
C LEU A 135 7.39 -14.24 -8.11
N PRO A 136 8.61 -14.74 -8.40
CA PRO A 136 8.80 -15.95 -9.18
C PRO A 136 8.01 -17.17 -8.66
N GLU A 137 8.01 -17.40 -7.35
CA GLU A 137 7.26 -18.51 -6.74
C GLU A 137 5.73 -18.39 -6.92
N VAL A 138 5.20 -17.16 -6.85
CA VAL A 138 3.76 -16.89 -6.98
C VAL A 138 3.36 -16.97 -8.44
N GLN A 139 4.20 -16.43 -9.34
CA GLN A 139 4.00 -16.54 -10.78
C GLN A 139 3.96 -18.01 -11.22
N ALA A 140 4.88 -18.84 -10.74
CA ALA A 140 4.88 -20.27 -11.04
C ALA A 140 3.57 -20.96 -10.57
N ALA A 141 3.09 -20.64 -9.37
CA ALA A 141 1.86 -21.19 -8.83
C ALA A 141 0.62 -20.72 -9.63
N ILE A 142 0.56 -19.44 -10.03
CA ILE A 142 -0.50 -18.90 -10.90
C ILE A 142 -0.49 -19.61 -12.26
N THR A 143 0.69 -19.76 -12.88
CA THR A 143 0.84 -20.44 -14.17
C THR A 143 0.40 -21.90 -14.09
N ALA A 144 0.75 -22.62 -13.02
CA ALA A 144 0.32 -24.00 -12.79
C ALA A 144 -1.20 -24.11 -12.53
N ALA A 145 -1.79 -23.12 -11.86
CA ALA A 145 -3.22 -23.06 -11.60
C ALA A 145 -4.04 -22.74 -12.86
N GLY A 146 -3.51 -21.91 -13.77
CA GLY A 146 -4.23 -21.43 -14.95
C GLY A 146 -5.50 -20.69 -14.55
N GLU A 147 -6.61 -20.88 -15.26
CA GLU A 147 -7.90 -20.24 -14.94
C GLU A 147 -8.42 -20.54 -13.52
N ARG A 148 -7.96 -21.64 -12.89
CA ARG A 148 -8.32 -21.98 -11.51
C ARG A 148 -7.73 -21.00 -10.49
N ALA A 149 -6.73 -20.20 -10.86
CA ALA A 149 -6.15 -19.16 -10.01
C ALA A 149 -7.15 -18.05 -9.64
N GLY A 150 -8.30 -17.99 -10.33
CA GLY A 150 -9.37 -17.05 -10.08
C GLY A 150 -9.25 -15.77 -10.90
N ARG A 151 -9.83 -14.69 -10.39
CA ARG A 151 -9.78 -13.36 -10.99
C ARG A 151 -8.66 -12.53 -10.36
N PHE A 152 -8.20 -11.53 -11.11
CA PHE A 152 -7.14 -10.64 -10.68
C PHE A 152 -7.58 -9.18 -10.75
N ALA A 153 -7.16 -8.42 -9.75
CA ALA A 153 -7.09 -6.97 -9.80
C ALA A 153 -5.64 -6.53 -9.62
N ALA A 154 -5.29 -5.35 -10.13
CA ALA A 154 -3.97 -4.76 -9.94
C ALA A 154 -4.10 -3.28 -9.62
N VAL A 155 -3.19 -2.77 -8.78
CA VAL A 155 -3.22 -1.38 -8.31
C VAL A 155 -2.76 -0.36 -9.36
N SER A 156 -2.17 -0.82 -10.46
CA SER A 156 -1.78 -0.01 -11.62
C SER A 156 -1.64 -0.90 -12.87
N ALA A 157 -1.67 -0.30 -14.06
CA ALA A 157 -1.41 -1.05 -15.29
C ALA A 157 0.04 -1.56 -15.34
N THR A 158 0.99 -0.75 -14.84
CA THR A 158 2.41 -1.12 -14.71
C THR A 158 2.58 -2.36 -13.85
N THR A 159 1.91 -2.42 -12.69
CA THR A 159 1.92 -3.64 -11.86
C THR A 159 1.26 -4.81 -12.56
N ALA A 160 0.14 -4.63 -13.27
CA ALA A 160 -0.50 -5.73 -13.99
C ALA A 160 0.39 -6.31 -15.10
N ALA A 161 1.12 -5.46 -15.82
CA ALA A 161 1.95 -5.84 -16.95
C ALA A 161 3.19 -6.68 -16.56
N ASP A 162 3.58 -6.63 -15.29
CA ASP A 162 4.71 -7.40 -14.76
C ASP A 162 4.33 -8.86 -14.48
N TRP A 163 3.04 -9.20 -14.46
CA TRP A 163 2.53 -10.55 -14.20
C TRP A 163 1.98 -11.22 -15.46
N GLU A 164 2.28 -12.51 -15.63
CA GLU A 164 1.67 -13.36 -16.66
C GLU A 164 0.40 -14.01 -16.08
N LEU A 165 -0.77 -13.46 -16.42
CA LEU A 165 -2.04 -13.88 -15.83
C LEU A 165 -2.91 -14.68 -16.82
N PRO A 166 -3.67 -15.68 -16.34
CA PRO A 166 -4.58 -16.47 -17.17
C PRO A 166 -5.74 -15.64 -17.72
N THR A 167 -6.11 -14.57 -17.00
CA THR A 167 -7.09 -13.58 -17.44
C THR A 167 -6.57 -12.18 -17.11
N PRO A 168 -6.82 -11.16 -17.96
CA PRO A 168 -6.36 -9.80 -17.69
C PRO A 168 -6.85 -9.28 -16.34
N ALA A 169 -5.96 -8.66 -15.57
CA ALA A 169 -6.33 -8.03 -14.31
C ALA A 169 -7.22 -6.80 -14.54
N THR A 170 -8.20 -6.61 -13.66
CA THR A 170 -8.94 -5.34 -13.59
C THR A 170 -8.09 -4.31 -12.85
N ILE A 171 -7.79 -3.17 -13.48
CA ILE A 171 -6.98 -2.12 -12.85
C ILE A 171 -7.83 -1.34 -11.86
N ILE A 172 -7.61 -1.53 -10.56
CA ILE A 172 -8.26 -0.79 -9.47
C ILE A 172 -7.16 -0.17 -8.60
N PRO A 173 -6.80 1.10 -8.84
CA PRO A 173 -5.85 1.80 -7.99
C PRO A 173 -6.37 1.93 -6.55
N ASN A 174 -5.44 2.01 -5.59
CA ASN A 174 -5.82 2.14 -4.19
C ASN A 174 -6.60 3.45 -3.93
N GLY A 175 -7.45 3.39 -2.92
CA GLY A 175 -8.26 4.52 -2.47
C GLY A 175 -7.66 5.19 -1.24
N VAL A 176 -7.90 6.49 -1.12
CA VAL A 176 -7.53 7.31 0.04
C VAL A 176 -8.80 7.73 0.78
N ASP A 177 -8.78 7.58 2.11
CA ASP A 177 -9.85 8.09 2.96
C ASP A 177 -9.79 9.61 3.05
N THR A 178 -10.39 10.29 2.07
CA THR A 178 -10.42 11.76 1.96
C THR A 178 -11.28 12.46 3.01
N LEU A 179 -12.02 11.70 3.83
CA LEU A 179 -12.74 12.20 5.01
C LEU A 179 -11.80 12.30 6.22
N SER A 180 -10.88 11.33 6.35
CA SER A 180 -9.83 11.38 7.38
C SER A 180 -8.66 12.26 6.96
N TRP A 181 -8.12 12.09 5.75
CA TRP A 181 -7.04 12.90 5.18
C TRP A 181 -7.60 14.25 4.70
N GLN A 182 -7.69 15.20 5.63
CA GLN A 182 -8.27 16.52 5.45
C GLN A 182 -7.24 17.57 5.04
N PRO A 183 -7.65 18.66 4.34
CA PRO A 183 -6.71 19.68 3.90
C PRO A 183 -6.06 20.35 5.10
N GLY A 184 -4.74 20.48 5.05
CA GLY A 184 -3.98 21.22 6.04
C GLY A 184 -3.54 22.60 5.55
N PRO A 185 -3.07 23.47 6.46
CA PRO A 185 -2.73 24.86 6.16
C PRO A 185 -1.47 25.02 5.29
N GLY A 186 -0.72 23.95 5.03
CA GLY A 186 0.62 24.03 4.46
C GLY A 186 1.64 24.54 5.47
N GLY A 187 2.89 24.73 5.03
CA GLY A 187 3.96 25.21 5.89
C GLY A 187 5.27 25.42 5.14
N ARG A 188 6.39 25.36 5.88
CA ARG A 188 7.71 25.76 5.38
C ARG A 188 8.62 24.60 4.97
N ALA A 189 8.45 23.44 5.59
CA ALA A 189 9.30 22.28 5.39
C ALA A 189 8.69 21.29 4.39
N ALA A 190 9.53 20.60 3.65
CA ALA A 190 9.13 19.41 2.91
C ALA A 190 8.81 18.26 3.88
N VAL A 191 8.01 17.30 3.42
CA VAL A 191 7.74 16.06 4.15
C VAL A 191 8.13 14.84 3.32
N TRP A 192 8.62 13.82 4.01
CA TRP A 192 8.75 12.46 3.48
C TRP A 192 8.23 11.48 4.53
N PHE A 193 7.47 10.46 4.15
CA PHE A 193 7.05 9.45 5.12
C PHE A 193 6.90 8.08 4.50
N GLY A 194 7.19 7.06 5.31
CA GLY A 194 7.18 5.67 4.89
C GLY A 194 8.28 4.87 5.58
N ARG A 195 8.41 3.60 5.19
CA ARG A 195 9.47 2.71 5.71
C ARG A 195 10.84 3.28 5.36
N ILE A 196 11.71 3.47 6.36
CA ILE A 196 13.07 3.96 6.12
C ILE A 196 13.96 2.79 5.73
N VAL A 197 13.98 2.52 4.42
CA VAL A 197 14.70 1.44 3.74
C VAL A 197 15.29 1.96 2.42
N PRO A 198 16.36 1.35 1.87
CA PRO A 198 17.01 1.81 0.64
C PRO A 198 16.06 1.97 -0.54
N GLU A 199 15.11 1.04 -0.71
CA GLU A 199 14.12 1.01 -1.80
C GLU A 199 13.16 2.22 -1.80
N LYS A 200 13.01 2.94 -0.66
CA LYS A 200 12.15 4.13 -0.56
C LYS A 200 12.94 5.45 -0.72
N GLY A 201 14.26 5.36 -0.80
CA GLY A 201 15.11 6.44 -1.31
C GLY A 201 15.17 7.73 -0.49
N LEU A 202 14.88 7.73 0.82
CA LEU A 202 14.88 8.95 1.66
C LEU A 202 16.13 9.83 1.50
N HIS A 203 17.33 9.23 1.42
CA HIS A 203 18.58 9.98 1.16
C HIS A 203 18.53 10.90 -0.07
N LEU A 204 17.82 10.51 -1.14
CA LEU A 204 17.66 11.30 -2.36
C LEU A 204 16.75 12.51 -2.12
N ALA A 205 15.67 12.32 -1.35
CA ALA A 205 14.81 13.42 -0.91
C ALA A 205 15.58 14.44 -0.05
N MET A 206 16.43 13.95 0.87
CA MET A 206 17.29 14.82 1.70
C MET A 206 18.28 15.62 0.86
N ASP A 207 18.95 14.98 -0.10
CA ASP A 207 19.91 15.65 -0.98
C ASP A 207 19.22 16.69 -1.89
N ALA A 208 18.05 16.38 -2.45
CA ALA A 208 17.28 17.32 -3.26
C ALA A 208 16.79 18.53 -2.45
N CYS A 209 16.26 18.30 -1.24
CA CYS A 209 15.90 19.35 -0.29
C CYS A 209 17.07 20.30 0.03
N ARG A 210 18.27 19.73 0.21
CA ARG A 210 19.49 20.51 0.46
C ARG A 210 19.87 21.40 -0.72
N LEU A 211 19.71 20.92 -1.96
CA LEU A 211 19.98 21.72 -3.17
C LEU A 211 19.08 22.95 -3.28
N VAL A 212 17.81 22.83 -2.90
CA VAL A 212 16.82 23.92 -2.97
C VAL A 212 16.68 24.73 -1.68
N GLY A 213 17.45 24.40 -0.64
CA GLY A 213 17.44 25.10 0.64
C GLY A 213 16.12 24.96 1.43
N ILE A 214 15.43 23.82 1.29
CA ILE A 214 14.18 23.53 2.00
C ILE A 214 14.44 22.48 3.09
N PRO A 215 14.10 22.74 4.36
CA PRO A 215 14.25 21.74 5.41
C PRO A 215 13.29 20.57 5.20
N LEU A 216 13.73 19.36 5.52
CA LEU A 216 12.92 18.14 5.42
C LEU A 216 12.49 17.65 6.81
N VAL A 217 11.21 17.36 7.00
CA VAL A 217 10.74 16.58 8.15
C VAL A 217 10.31 15.22 7.65
N PHE A 218 10.75 14.14 8.30
CA PHE A 218 10.39 12.80 7.87
C PHE A 218 9.94 11.88 9.00
N ALA A 219 9.03 10.96 8.67
CA ALA A 219 8.40 10.03 9.61
C ALA A 219 8.37 8.60 9.07
N GLY A 220 8.43 7.63 9.99
CA GLY A 220 8.33 6.21 9.70
C GLY A 220 9.34 5.38 10.48
N ARG A 221 9.09 4.08 10.56
CA ARG A 221 10.01 3.15 11.23
C ARG A 221 11.28 2.95 10.43
N VAL A 222 12.36 2.66 11.16
CA VAL A 222 13.61 2.17 10.59
C VAL A 222 13.43 0.71 10.22
N GLY A 223 13.28 0.44 8.92
CA GLY A 223 13.21 -0.94 8.40
C GLY A 223 14.59 -1.50 8.05
N ASP A 224 15.57 -0.63 7.82
CA ASP A 224 16.97 -1.00 7.62
C ASP A 224 17.88 -0.09 8.46
N HIS A 225 18.37 -0.63 9.58
CA HIS A 225 19.21 0.10 10.53
C HIS A 225 20.57 0.48 9.94
N ARG A 226 21.11 -0.32 9.03
CA ARG A 226 22.39 -0.02 8.38
C ARG A 226 22.21 1.18 7.45
N TYR A 227 21.18 1.15 6.60
CA TYR A 227 20.82 2.26 5.73
C TYR A 227 20.56 3.55 6.53
N PHE A 228 19.82 3.45 7.63
CA PHE A 228 19.57 4.60 8.50
C PHE A 228 20.88 5.19 9.04
N ALA A 229 21.76 4.35 9.59
CA ALA A 229 23.03 4.80 10.18
C ALA A 229 24.02 5.36 9.14
N THR A 230 24.12 4.77 7.95
CA THR A 230 25.16 5.13 6.97
C THR A 230 24.72 6.13 5.91
N HIS A 231 23.40 6.21 5.61
CA HIS A 231 22.89 7.12 4.59
C HIS A 231 22.00 8.23 5.14
N ILE A 232 21.25 8.00 6.23
CA ILE A 232 20.28 8.99 6.74
C ILE A 232 20.89 9.89 7.81
N VAL A 233 21.45 9.31 8.88
CA VAL A 233 22.03 10.08 10.00
C VAL A 233 23.06 11.12 9.54
N PRO A 234 24.01 10.83 8.62
CA PRO A 234 24.98 11.81 8.16
C PRO A 234 24.36 13.02 7.42
N ARG A 235 23.12 12.91 6.96
CA ARG A 235 22.39 13.98 6.24
C ARG A 235 21.49 14.82 7.15
N MET A 236 21.41 14.52 8.45
CA MET A 236 20.58 15.25 9.42
C MET A 236 21.31 16.43 10.07
N THR A 237 22.49 16.83 9.57
CA THR A 237 23.29 17.91 10.13
C THR A 237 22.61 19.27 10.01
N ASP A 238 22.93 20.18 10.94
CA ASP A 238 22.50 21.59 10.92
C ASP A 238 20.99 21.83 10.80
N GLY A 239 20.17 20.85 11.23
CA GLY A 239 18.70 20.93 11.15
C GLY A 239 18.13 20.83 9.73
N ALA A 240 18.95 20.44 8.74
CA ALA A 240 18.51 20.27 7.36
C ALA A 240 17.44 19.19 7.21
N ALA A 241 17.47 18.16 8.06
CA ALA A 241 16.46 17.12 8.12
C ALA A 241 16.14 16.68 9.56
N THR A 242 14.87 16.47 9.87
CA THR A 242 14.39 16.05 11.20
C THR A 242 13.56 14.77 11.12
N TRP A 243 13.98 13.73 11.84
CA TRP A 243 13.20 12.51 12.03
C TRP A 243 12.25 12.66 13.21
N VAL A 244 10.96 12.39 13.01
CA VAL A 244 9.94 12.48 14.08
C VAL A 244 9.46 11.10 14.58
N GLY A 245 10.20 10.04 14.24
CA GLY A 245 9.85 8.67 14.61
C GLY A 245 8.75 8.07 13.74
N GLU A 246 8.21 6.95 14.20
CA GLU A 246 7.02 6.33 13.62
C GLU A 246 5.76 7.00 14.18
N LEU A 247 4.82 7.35 13.31
CA LEU A 247 3.59 8.03 13.67
C LEU A 247 2.38 7.17 13.29
N ASP A 248 1.32 7.26 14.10
CA ASP A 248 -0.01 6.80 13.71
C ASP A 248 -0.59 7.68 12.59
N HIS A 249 -1.73 7.29 12.01
CA HIS A 249 -2.30 8.08 10.91
C HIS A 249 -2.74 9.47 11.36
N ARG A 250 -3.10 9.67 12.64
CA ARG A 250 -3.43 11.00 13.15
C ARG A 250 -2.21 11.93 13.13
N GLY A 251 -1.07 11.43 13.57
CA GLY A 251 0.23 12.12 13.52
C GLY A 251 0.65 12.40 12.09
N LEU A 252 0.56 11.40 11.20
CA LEU A 252 0.91 11.58 9.78
C LEU A 252 0.05 12.65 9.10
N ARG A 253 -1.28 12.63 9.26
CA ARG A 253 -2.18 13.68 8.74
C ARG A 253 -1.80 15.07 9.22
N THR A 254 -1.47 15.18 10.51
CA THR A 254 -1.06 16.43 11.17
C THR A 254 0.26 16.97 10.59
N LEU A 255 1.23 16.08 10.37
CA LEU A 255 2.53 16.39 9.78
C LEU A 255 2.39 16.80 8.32
N VAL A 256 1.74 15.94 7.52
CA VAL A 256 1.62 16.07 6.06
C VAL A 256 0.79 17.29 5.68
N GLY A 257 -0.31 17.57 6.40
CA GLY A 257 -1.12 18.77 6.16
C GLY A 257 -0.40 20.10 6.46
N ARG A 258 0.66 20.07 7.28
CA ARG A 258 1.52 21.23 7.57
C ARG A 258 2.76 21.30 6.69
N ALA A 259 2.93 20.38 5.76
CA ALA A 259 4.07 20.38 4.87
C ALA A 259 3.89 21.36 3.70
N ARG A 260 5.00 21.93 3.26
CA ARG A 260 5.10 22.73 2.04
C ARG A 260 4.87 21.89 0.80
N ILE A 261 5.52 20.72 0.77
CA ILE A 261 5.54 19.76 -0.33
C ILE A 261 5.85 18.37 0.22
N CYS A 262 5.32 17.31 -0.39
CA CYS A 262 5.69 15.92 -0.10
C CYS A 262 6.62 15.38 -1.19
N LEU A 263 7.68 14.67 -0.77
CA LEU A 263 8.62 14.00 -1.67
C LEU A 263 8.39 12.49 -1.65
N VAL A 264 8.29 11.87 -2.83
CA VAL A 264 8.09 10.42 -2.97
C VAL A 264 9.15 9.84 -3.90
N THR A 265 10.13 9.14 -3.33
CA THR A 265 11.41 8.83 -3.99
C THR A 265 11.70 7.33 -4.10
N PRO A 266 10.79 6.50 -4.65
CA PRO A 266 11.02 5.07 -4.75
C PRO A 266 12.19 4.75 -5.69
N ARG A 267 12.98 3.73 -5.32
CA ARG A 267 14.08 3.16 -6.10
C ARG A 267 13.75 1.77 -6.66
N TRP A 268 12.46 1.44 -6.65
CA TRP A 268 11.85 0.22 -7.14
C TRP A 268 10.57 0.59 -7.90
N GLU A 269 10.04 -0.31 -8.72
CA GLU A 269 8.79 -0.07 -9.46
C GLU A 269 7.60 0.01 -8.50
N GLU A 270 7.40 1.22 -7.92
CA GLU A 270 6.39 1.48 -6.90
C GLU A 270 4.98 1.22 -7.46
N PRO A 271 4.25 0.22 -6.93
CA PRO A 271 3.00 -0.24 -7.52
C PRO A 271 1.89 0.81 -7.56
N PHE A 272 1.84 1.66 -6.53
CA PHE A 272 0.86 2.75 -6.42
C PHE A 272 1.43 3.97 -5.67
N GLY A 273 1.98 3.76 -4.47
CA GLY A 273 2.53 4.84 -3.65
C GLY A 273 1.48 5.67 -2.90
N LEU A 274 0.75 5.03 -1.97
CA LEU A 274 -0.32 5.63 -1.14
C LEU A 274 0.07 7.00 -0.54
N VAL A 275 1.32 7.14 -0.10
CA VAL A 275 1.84 8.36 0.54
C VAL A 275 1.70 9.61 -0.33
N ALA A 276 1.79 9.48 -1.66
CA ALA A 276 1.58 10.59 -2.59
C ALA A 276 0.12 11.06 -2.52
N PHE A 277 -0.82 10.14 -2.66
CA PHE A 277 -2.24 10.45 -2.71
C PHE A 277 -2.81 10.87 -1.33
N GLU A 278 -2.26 10.32 -0.24
CA GLU A 278 -2.56 10.78 1.12
C GLU A 278 -2.10 12.23 1.34
N SER A 279 -0.92 12.59 0.82
CA SER A 279 -0.42 13.96 0.85
C SER A 279 -1.27 14.90 0.02
N MET A 280 -1.60 14.48 -1.19
CA MET A 280 -2.45 15.24 -2.08
C MET A 280 -3.85 15.41 -1.50
N ALA A 281 -4.41 14.41 -0.80
CA ALA A 281 -5.67 14.56 -0.06
C ALA A 281 -5.56 15.65 1.02
N CYS A 282 -4.43 15.77 1.71
CA CYS A 282 -4.16 16.89 2.62
C CYS A 282 -3.92 18.24 1.92
N GLY A 283 -4.05 18.30 0.60
CA GLY A 283 -3.74 19.48 -0.21
C GLY A 283 -2.25 19.77 -0.31
N THR A 284 -1.39 18.82 0.06
CA THR A 284 0.06 19.00 -0.01
C THR A 284 0.55 18.61 -1.40
N PRO A 285 1.16 19.52 -2.16
CA PRO A 285 1.72 19.21 -3.48
C PRO A 285 2.77 18.10 -3.40
N VAL A 286 2.95 17.38 -4.49
CA VAL A 286 3.86 16.23 -4.57
C VAL A 286 4.90 16.44 -5.67
N ALA A 287 6.16 16.22 -5.31
CA ALA A 287 7.25 15.93 -6.25
C ALA A 287 7.68 14.47 -6.07
N ALA A 288 7.75 13.72 -7.16
CA ALA A 288 8.03 12.28 -7.09
C ALA A 288 8.89 11.81 -8.26
N PHE A 289 9.58 10.68 -8.08
CA PHE A 289 10.20 10.00 -9.23
C PHE A 289 9.14 9.38 -10.14
N ARG A 290 9.30 9.51 -11.46
CA ARG A 290 8.46 8.87 -12.48
C ARG A 290 8.80 7.38 -12.58
N ARG A 291 8.38 6.59 -11.58
CA ARG A 291 8.71 5.16 -11.48
C ARG A 291 7.46 4.34 -11.13
N GLY A 292 7.33 3.16 -11.73
CA GLY A 292 6.23 2.23 -11.47
C GLY A 292 4.84 2.79 -11.73
N GLY A 293 3.86 2.15 -11.10
CA GLY A 293 2.47 2.62 -11.09
C GLY A 293 2.29 3.98 -10.40
N LEU A 294 3.18 4.38 -9.49
CA LEU A 294 3.21 5.74 -8.96
C LEU A 294 3.40 6.76 -10.10
N GLY A 295 4.41 6.56 -10.95
CA GLY A 295 4.70 7.43 -12.09
C GLY A 295 3.56 7.45 -13.11
N GLU A 296 2.98 6.29 -13.42
CA GLU A 296 1.80 6.15 -14.28
C GLU A 296 0.64 7.02 -13.78
N MET A 297 0.29 6.89 -12.50
CA MET A 297 -0.86 7.59 -11.94
C MET A 297 -0.63 9.09 -11.77
N LEU A 298 0.58 9.49 -11.37
CA LEU A 298 0.92 10.90 -11.19
C LEU A 298 1.12 11.65 -12.52
N ALA A 299 1.35 10.96 -13.64
CA ALA A 299 1.50 11.62 -14.95
C ALA A 299 0.26 12.41 -15.38
N ALA A 300 -0.93 12.00 -14.91
CA ALA A 300 -2.20 12.71 -15.15
C ALA A 300 -2.67 13.54 -13.95
N ALA A 301 -1.85 13.64 -12.90
CA ALA A 301 -2.17 14.34 -11.67
C ALA A 301 -1.55 15.75 -11.64
N PRO A 302 -2.11 16.68 -10.84
CA PRO A 302 -1.46 17.95 -10.51
C PRO A 302 -0.29 17.69 -9.54
N ALA A 303 0.76 17.05 -10.05
CA ALA A 303 2.01 16.75 -9.37
C ALA A 303 3.18 17.03 -10.31
N SER A 304 4.39 17.10 -9.76
CA SER A 304 5.62 17.18 -10.58
C SER A 304 6.38 15.87 -10.52
N LEU A 305 6.89 15.44 -11.67
CA LEU A 305 7.61 14.19 -11.83
C LEU A 305 9.05 14.43 -12.27
N ALA A 306 9.99 13.88 -11.50
CA ALA A 306 11.41 13.88 -11.76
C ALA A 306 11.87 12.57 -12.42
N GLU A 307 13.03 12.62 -13.07
CA GLU A 307 13.69 11.44 -13.60
C GLU A 307 14.12 10.51 -12.44
N PRO A 308 13.95 9.18 -12.56
CA PRO A 308 14.25 8.27 -11.46
C PRO A 308 15.71 8.32 -10.98
N ASP A 309 15.90 8.35 -9.65
CA ASP A 309 17.21 8.39 -8.96
C ASP A 309 18.05 9.66 -9.22
N ASP A 310 17.52 10.66 -9.93
CA ASP A 310 18.21 11.92 -10.25
C ASP A 310 17.84 13.02 -9.23
N VAL A 311 18.83 13.43 -8.43
CA VAL A 311 18.65 14.39 -7.33
C VAL A 311 18.41 15.80 -7.86
N GLU A 312 19.10 16.21 -8.92
CA GLU A 312 18.98 17.52 -9.56
C GLU A 312 17.62 17.66 -10.26
N SER A 313 17.16 16.61 -10.93
CA SER A 313 15.81 16.53 -11.51
C SER A 313 14.74 16.60 -10.42
N LEU A 314 14.94 15.92 -9.28
CA LEU A 314 14.04 16.01 -8.13
C LEU A 314 14.02 17.43 -7.53
N ALA A 315 15.19 18.08 -7.40
CA ALA A 315 15.28 19.46 -6.94
C ALA A 315 14.51 20.42 -7.86
N ALA A 316 14.63 20.28 -9.18
CA ALA A 316 13.83 21.06 -10.12
C ALA A 316 12.32 20.76 -9.99
N SER A 317 11.96 19.49 -9.83
CA SER A 317 10.58 19.05 -9.64
C SER A 317 9.95 19.62 -8.36
N ILE A 318 10.72 19.76 -7.27
CA ILE A 318 10.28 20.42 -6.04
C ILE A 318 9.82 21.84 -6.33
N LEU A 319 10.63 22.64 -7.02
CA LEU A 319 10.32 24.04 -7.33
C LEU A 319 9.07 24.17 -8.21
N VAL A 320 8.85 23.23 -9.13
CA VAL A 320 7.64 23.19 -9.98
C VAL A 320 6.41 22.83 -9.14
N ALA A 321 6.49 21.77 -8.34
CA ALA A 321 5.36 21.29 -7.54
C ALA A 321 4.89 22.32 -6.49
N GLU A 322 5.79 23.15 -5.96
CA GLU A 322 5.43 24.23 -5.03
C GLU A 322 4.49 25.28 -5.62
N GLY A 323 4.51 25.45 -6.95
CA GLY A 323 3.60 26.35 -7.66
C GLY A 323 2.19 25.76 -7.88
N ILE A 324 1.97 24.47 -7.56
CA ILE A 324 0.70 23.80 -7.79
C ILE A 324 -0.27 24.16 -6.65
N ASP A 325 -1.49 24.57 -7.04
CA ASP A 325 -2.53 24.92 -6.08
C ASP A 325 -2.94 23.72 -5.20
N ARG A 326 -2.96 23.97 -3.88
CA ARG A 326 -3.29 22.97 -2.85
C ARG A 326 -4.72 22.45 -2.99
N GLY A 327 -5.65 23.31 -3.41
CA GLY A 327 -7.04 22.95 -3.64
C GLY A 327 -7.18 22.00 -4.83
N LEU A 328 -6.54 22.34 -5.96
CA LEU A 328 -6.54 21.50 -7.17
C LEU A 328 -5.97 20.10 -6.89
N VAL A 329 -4.89 20.02 -6.13
CA VAL A 329 -4.28 18.74 -5.74
C VAL A 329 -5.27 17.87 -4.96
N ARG A 330 -5.97 18.44 -3.98
CA ARG A 330 -6.98 17.72 -3.19
C ARG A 330 -8.18 17.31 -4.02
N GLU A 331 -8.74 18.23 -4.81
CA GLU A 331 -9.90 17.96 -5.65
C GLU A 331 -9.65 16.81 -6.62
N TRP A 332 -8.45 16.76 -7.18
CA TRP A 332 -8.05 15.67 -8.07
C TRP A 332 -8.08 14.31 -7.35
N VAL A 333 -7.55 14.21 -6.12
CA VAL A 333 -7.59 12.94 -5.36
C VAL A 333 -9.01 12.53 -5.00
N ILE A 334 -9.86 13.48 -4.57
CA ILE A 334 -11.27 13.18 -4.26
C ILE A 334 -11.98 12.58 -5.48
N ARG A 335 -11.73 13.15 -6.67
CA ARG A 335 -12.39 12.72 -7.90
C ARG A 335 -11.91 11.35 -8.39
N HIS A 336 -10.63 11.05 -8.27
CA HIS A 336 -10.04 9.87 -8.93
C HIS A 336 -9.71 8.73 -7.96
N HIS A 337 -9.49 9.02 -6.68
CA HIS A 337 -8.94 8.07 -5.70
C HIS A 337 -9.66 8.10 -4.35
N SER A 338 -10.92 8.53 -4.27
CA SER A 338 -11.67 8.40 -3.02
C SER A 338 -11.87 6.93 -2.64
N LEU A 339 -11.65 6.62 -1.36
CA LEU A 339 -11.80 5.26 -0.83
C LEU A 339 -13.18 4.67 -1.06
N THR A 340 -14.24 5.49 -0.93
CA THR A 340 -15.61 5.04 -1.16
C THR A 340 -15.81 4.56 -2.60
N GLU A 341 -15.27 5.27 -3.58
CA GLU A 341 -15.42 4.89 -4.99
C GLU A 341 -14.59 3.64 -5.31
N VAL A 342 -13.37 3.54 -4.78
CA VAL A 342 -12.55 2.33 -4.91
C VAL A 342 -13.24 1.12 -4.29
N ALA A 343 -13.85 1.26 -3.12
CA ALA A 343 -14.62 0.18 -2.49
C ALA A 343 -15.83 -0.25 -3.36
N ARG A 344 -16.55 0.70 -3.99
CA ARG A 344 -17.64 0.37 -4.92
C ARG A 344 -17.16 -0.40 -6.14
N ARG A 345 -15.98 -0.07 -6.67
CA ARG A 345 -15.36 -0.79 -7.80
C ARG A 345 -15.01 -2.22 -7.42
N TYR A 346 -14.44 -2.43 -6.22
CA TYR A 346 -14.22 -3.78 -5.69
C TYR A 346 -15.53 -4.56 -5.52
N VAL A 347 -16.57 -3.95 -4.93
CA VAL A 347 -17.89 -4.58 -4.80
C VAL A 347 -18.50 -4.96 -6.15
N GLY A 348 -18.32 -4.11 -7.17
CA GLY A 348 -18.69 -4.42 -8.54
C GLY A 348 -17.97 -5.68 -9.04
N LEU A 349 -16.63 -5.69 -8.91
CA LEU A 349 -15.79 -6.79 -9.35
C LEU A 349 -16.07 -8.10 -8.59
N TYR A 350 -16.40 -8.03 -7.30
CA TYR A 350 -16.80 -9.21 -6.52
C TYR A 350 -18.00 -9.93 -7.13
N SER A 351 -18.93 -9.19 -7.75
CA SER A 351 -20.12 -9.76 -8.39
C SER A 351 -19.80 -10.47 -9.72
N GLU A 352 -18.61 -10.26 -10.28
CA GLU A 352 -18.13 -10.88 -11.51
C GLU A 352 -17.26 -12.12 -11.25
N VAL A 353 -16.91 -12.38 -9.99
CA VAL A 353 -16.17 -13.58 -9.60
C VAL A 353 -17.12 -14.78 -9.74
N PRO A 354 -16.74 -15.83 -10.50
CA PRO A 354 -17.59 -17.00 -10.68
C PRO A 354 -17.96 -17.61 -9.33
N ALA A 355 -19.26 -17.77 -9.08
CA ALA A 355 -19.75 -18.52 -7.93
C ALA A 355 -19.36 -20.01 -8.05
N ARG A 356 -19.37 -20.67 -6.89
CA ARG A 356 -19.14 -22.12 -6.76
C ARG A 356 -20.19 -22.97 -7.46
#